data_AF-A0A7V9VI86-F1
#
_entry.id   AF-A0A7V9VI86-F1
#
_cell.length_a   1.000
_cell.length_b   1.000
_cell.length_c   1.000
_cell.angle_alpha   90.00
_cell.angle_beta   90.00
_cell.angle_gamma   90.00
#
_symmetry.space_group_name_H-M   'P 1'
#
loop_
_entity.id
_entity.type
_entity.pdbx_description
1 polymer ?
#
loop_
_entity_poly.entity_id
_entity_poly.type
_entity_poly.pdbx_seq_one_letter_code
_entity_poly.pdbx_strand_id
1 'polypeptide(L)'
;AHPCHDCDRRKEHRRYQERRDKLDKERGLLIEGLERHSMAEELRIRNIIRGIRDVLHRFSYLRAGYPTEKADMLADIFDNDGLILCEMIDRGLFDDLSPDEIAEVFSWFSFDREYRYPNHFTLPNRLIQLRQKLEDLERDVIGEERDHRLYISEGHNAAFYGAALAWCRGATMAEVGESLEISEGDLVITFNKTIDLLRQVRDMLGNVAPEHPLRETLTESIRRLRRGIVQQSLALGFTPIIEEDEEDDEESDEGDSAIIEMDADDDPM
;
A
#
# COMPACT_ATOMS: atom_id res chain seq x y z
N ALA A 1 -65.47 2.07 -21.50
CA ALA A 1 -64.85 3.32 -21.98
C ALA A 1 -63.86 3.81 -20.92
N HIS A 2 -62.63 4.18 -21.28
CA HIS A 2 -61.64 4.63 -20.30
C HIS A 2 -62.02 6.05 -19.79
N PRO A 3 -61.98 6.35 -18.49
CA PRO A 3 -62.41 7.65 -17.91
C PRO A 3 -61.68 8.89 -18.45
N CYS A 4 -60.59 8.71 -19.21
CA CYS A 4 -59.75 9.76 -19.79
C CYS A 4 -60.10 10.08 -21.26
N HIS A 5 -61.17 9.48 -21.81
CA HIS A 5 -61.56 9.71 -23.21
C HIS A 5 -62.11 11.12 -23.44
N ASP A 6 -62.78 11.70 -22.43
CA ASP A 6 -63.41 13.03 -22.46
C ASP A 6 -62.59 14.09 -21.68
N CYS A 7 -61.30 13.83 -21.40
CA CYS A 7 -60.46 14.73 -20.62
C CYS A 7 -59.68 15.70 -21.53
N ASP A 8 -59.82 17.01 -21.31
CA ASP A 8 -59.14 18.06 -22.08
C ASP A 8 -57.60 17.98 -22.00
N ARG A 9 -57.06 17.44 -20.90
CA ARG A 9 -55.61 17.28 -20.64
C ARG A 9 -55.05 15.90 -20.99
N ARG A 10 -55.77 15.10 -21.77
CA ARG A 10 -55.38 13.72 -22.14
C ARG A 10 -53.95 13.59 -22.67
N LYS A 11 -53.47 14.56 -23.46
CA LYS A 11 -52.09 14.57 -24.00
C LYS A 11 -51.04 14.73 -22.90
N GLU A 12 -51.29 15.59 -21.92
CA GLU A 12 -50.40 15.79 -20.78
C GLU A 12 -50.36 14.55 -19.88
N HIS A 13 -51.53 13.97 -19.57
CA HIS A 13 -51.60 12.72 -18.79
C HIS A 13 -50.85 11.57 -19.47
N ARG A 14 -50.95 11.44 -20.80
CA ARG A 14 -50.18 10.45 -21.56
C ARG A 14 -48.67 10.69 -21.43
N ARG A 15 -48.22 11.93 -21.59
CA ARG A 15 -46.80 12.29 -21.46
C ARG A 15 -46.26 12.01 -20.06
N TYR A 16 -47.05 12.27 -19.01
CA TYR A 16 -46.67 11.94 -17.64
C TYR A 16 -46.62 10.42 -17.40
N GLN A 17 -47.55 9.66 -17.96
CA GLN A 17 -47.52 8.19 -17.92
C GLN A 17 -46.28 7.64 -18.62
N GLU A 18 -45.98 8.09 -19.84
CA GLU A 18 -44.78 7.69 -20.59
C GLU A 18 -43.49 8.06 -19.83
N ARG A 19 -43.43 9.25 -19.22
CA ARG A 19 -42.29 9.67 -18.39
C ARG A 19 -42.16 8.80 -17.14
N ARG A 20 -43.26 8.50 -16.45
CA ARG A 20 -43.26 7.61 -15.28
C ARG A 20 -42.79 6.21 -15.67
N ASP A 21 -43.36 5.63 -16.71
CA ASP A 21 -43.01 4.28 -17.18
C ASP A 21 -41.54 4.22 -17.63
N LYS A 22 -41.00 5.30 -18.21
CA LYS A 22 -39.56 5.42 -18.51
C LYS A 22 -38.73 5.46 -17.24
N LEU A 23 -39.08 6.29 -16.27
CA LEU A 23 -38.39 6.39 -14.98
C LEU A 23 -38.46 5.09 -14.18
N ASP A 24 -39.59 4.37 -14.23
CA ASP A 24 -39.75 3.08 -13.57
C ASP A 24 -38.85 2.00 -14.19
N LYS A 25 -38.68 2.01 -15.53
CA LYS A 25 -37.71 1.15 -16.21
C LYS A 25 -36.27 1.50 -15.85
N GLU A 26 -35.91 2.79 -15.88
CA GLU A 26 -34.58 3.25 -15.49
C GLU A 26 -34.27 2.87 -14.02
N ARG A 27 -35.24 3.07 -13.12
CA ARG A 27 -35.16 2.64 -11.73
C ARG A 27 -34.95 1.13 -11.62
N GLY A 28 -35.69 0.32 -12.39
CA GLY A 28 -35.54 -1.13 -12.42
C GLY A 28 -34.11 -1.55 -12.81
N LEU A 29 -33.58 -0.98 -13.90
CA LEU A 29 -32.22 -1.26 -14.36
C LEU A 29 -31.15 -0.87 -13.34
N LEU A 30 -31.31 0.28 -12.68
CA LEU A 30 -30.40 0.75 -11.64
C LEU A 30 -30.41 -0.18 -10.42
N ILE A 31 -31.59 -0.64 -9.99
CA ILE A 31 -31.73 -1.60 -8.88
C ILE A 31 -31.05 -2.93 -9.24
N GLU A 32 -31.32 -3.48 -10.42
CA GLU A 32 -30.67 -4.72 -10.89
C GLU A 32 -29.14 -4.57 -11.02
N GLY A 33 -28.67 -3.37 -11.40
CA GLY A 33 -27.24 -3.03 -11.40
C GLY A 33 -26.65 -3.08 -9.99
N LEU A 34 -27.29 -2.39 -9.05
CA LEU A 34 -26.85 -2.31 -7.65
C LEU A 34 -26.85 -3.68 -6.98
N GLU A 35 -27.90 -4.49 -7.18
CA GLU A 35 -27.97 -5.85 -6.64
C GLU A 35 -26.85 -6.73 -7.16
N ARG A 36 -26.54 -6.66 -8.46
CA ARG A 36 -25.40 -7.39 -9.06
C ARG A 36 -24.06 -6.96 -8.46
N HIS A 37 -23.83 -5.65 -8.31
CA HIS A 37 -22.61 -5.13 -7.70
C HIS A 37 -22.49 -5.57 -6.23
N SER A 38 -23.58 -5.49 -5.46
CA SER A 38 -23.60 -5.93 -4.06
C SER A 38 -23.28 -7.41 -3.91
N MET A 39 -23.90 -8.27 -4.72
CA MET A 39 -23.63 -9.71 -4.69
C MET A 39 -22.19 -10.05 -5.10
N ALA A 40 -21.65 -9.36 -6.10
CA ALA A 40 -20.27 -9.55 -6.53
C ALA A 40 -19.28 -9.14 -5.42
N GLU A 41 -19.55 -8.03 -4.73
CA GLU A 41 -18.71 -7.55 -3.64
C GLU A 41 -18.76 -8.48 -2.42
N GLU A 42 -19.94 -8.96 -2.03
CA GLU A 42 -20.07 -9.95 -0.96
C GLU A 42 -19.28 -11.24 -1.25
N LEU A 43 -19.31 -11.71 -2.51
CA LEU A 43 -18.54 -12.87 -2.93
C LEU A 43 -17.04 -12.58 -2.91
N ARG A 44 -16.62 -11.39 -3.36
CA ARG A 44 -15.22 -10.95 -3.31
C ARG A 44 -14.71 -10.95 -1.87
N ILE A 45 -15.39 -10.27 -0.95
CA ILE A 45 -15.02 -10.18 0.46
C ILE A 45 -14.95 -11.57 1.09
N ARG A 46 -15.94 -12.44 0.83
CA ARG A 46 -15.94 -13.81 1.35
C ARG A 46 -14.75 -14.63 0.86
N ASN A 47 -14.36 -14.47 -0.40
CA ASN A 47 -13.21 -15.16 -0.95
C ASN A 47 -11.90 -14.64 -0.35
N ILE A 48 -11.78 -13.32 -0.16
CA ILE A 48 -10.61 -12.71 0.50
C ILE A 48 -10.46 -13.25 1.93
N ILE A 49 -11.53 -13.23 2.74
CA ILE A 49 -11.50 -13.74 4.12
C ILE A 49 -11.10 -15.22 4.17
N ARG A 50 -11.62 -16.04 3.25
CA ARG A 50 -11.25 -17.46 3.15
C ARG A 50 -9.77 -17.62 2.79
N GLY A 51 -9.30 -16.87 1.79
CA GLY A 51 -7.90 -16.88 1.39
C GLY A 51 -6.99 -16.53 2.57
N ILE A 52 -7.30 -15.46 3.31
CA ILE A 52 -6.50 -15.02 4.45
C ILE A 52 -6.46 -16.12 5.50
N ARG A 53 -7.61 -16.73 5.82
CA ARG A 53 -7.68 -17.83 6.77
C ARG A 53 -6.82 -19.03 6.31
N ASP A 54 -6.85 -19.35 5.03
CA ASP A 54 -6.14 -20.50 4.48
C ASP A 54 -4.61 -20.25 4.47
N VAL A 55 -4.15 -19.04 4.14
CA VAL A 55 -2.75 -18.59 4.32
C VAL A 55 -2.34 -18.72 5.79
N LEU A 56 -3.12 -18.16 6.72
CA LEU A 56 -2.81 -18.22 8.15
C LEU A 56 -2.83 -19.66 8.70
N HIS A 57 -3.61 -20.56 8.10
CA HIS A 57 -3.54 -21.99 8.41
C HIS A 57 -2.24 -22.63 7.94
N ARG A 58 -1.76 -22.32 6.72
CA ARG A 58 -0.50 -22.85 6.18
C ARG A 58 0.69 -22.48 7.07
N PHE A 59 0.74 -21.24 7.55
CA PHE A 59 1.84 -20.74 8.41
C PHE A 59 1.62 -20.99 9.91
N SER A 60 0.62 -21.80 10.28
CA SER A 60 0.31 -22.18 11.66
C SER A 60 -0.12 -21.02 12.58
N TYR A 61 -0.57 -19.89 12.04
CA TYR A 61 -1.18 -18.80 12.80
C TYR A 61 -2.59 -19.17 13.24
N LEU A 62 -3.32 -19.97 12.44
CA LEU A 62 -4.62 -20.53 12.78
C LEU A 62 -4.57 -22.06 12.88
N ARG A 63 -5.31 -22.63 13.84
CA ARG A 63 -5.56 -24.07 13.95
C ARG A 63 -7.03 -24.32 14.23
N ALA A 64 -7.69 -25.13 13.38
CA ALA A 64 -9.12 -25.42 13.49
C ALA A 64 -10.03 -24.16 13.61
N GLY A 65 -9.64 -23.06 12.97
CA GLY A 65 -10.35 -21.77 13.02
C GLY A 65 -10.02 -20.88 14.23
N TYR A 66 -9.14 -21.31 15.14
CA TYR A 66 -8.74 -20.55 16.32
C TYR A 66 -7.31 -20.00 16.18
N PRO A 67 -7.04 -18.78 16.69
CA PRO A 67 -5.68 -18.23 16.76
C PRO A 67 -4.78 -19.09 17.63
N THR A 68 -3.53 -19.23 17.19
CA THR A 68 -2.45 -19.84 17.98
C THR A 68 -1.65 -18.76 18.71
N GLU A 69 -0.71 -19.14 19.57
CA GLU A 69 0.23 -18.19 20.21
C GLU A 69 1.03 -17.38 19.16
N LYS A 70 1.27 -17.95 17.97
CA LYS A 70 1.92 -17.26 16.85
C LYS A 70 1.07 -16.12 16.28
N ALA A 71 -0.26 -16.22 16.40
CA ALA A 71 -1.20 -15.18 15.95
C ALA A 71 -1.04 -13.86 16.71
N ASP A 72 -0.66 -13.93 17.98
CA ASP A 72 -0.47 -12.75 18.80
C ASP A 72 0.73 -11.91 18.30
N MET A 73 1.74 -12.55 17.68
CA MET A 73 2.84 -11.82 17.03
C MET A 73 2.35 -10.98 15.84
N LEU A 74 1.51 -11.56 14.98
CA LEU A 74 1.05 -10.85 13.79
C LEU A 74 0.03 -9.76 14.11
N ALA A 75 -0.74 -9.91 15.19
CA ALA A 75 -1.80 -8.97 15.56
C ALA A 75 -1.29 -7.55 15.89
N ASP A 76 -0.04 -7.42 16.32
CA ASP A 76 0.57 -6.16 16.75
C ASP A 76 1.48 -5.52 15.67
N ILE A 77 1.58 -6.11 14.47
CA ILE A 77 2.36 -5.56 13.33
C ILE A 77 1.40 -5.07 12.25
N PHE A 78 1.44 -3.78 11.98
CA PHE A 78 0.63 -3.06 10.99
C PHE A 78 1.48 -2.73 9.76
N ASP A 79 1.81 -3.78 9.01
CA ASP A 79 2.62 -3.68 7.79
C ASP A 79 2.20 -4.77 6.78
N ASN A 80 2.29 -4.47 5.49
CA ASN A 80 1.95 -5.41 4.40
C ASN A 80 2.84 -6.68 4.45
N ASP A 81 4.09 -6.54 4.89
CA ASP A 81 5.05 -7.61 5.05
C ASP A 81 5.12 -8.15 6.49
N GLY A 82 4.13 -7.81 7.33
CA GLY A 82 4.08 -8.22 8.73
C GLY A 82 4.14 -9.73 8.94
N LEU A 83 3.54 -10.52 8.05
CA LEU A 83 3.64 -11.99 8.08
C LEU A 83 5.07 -12.47 7.81
N ILE A 84 5.75 -11.89 6.81
CA ILE A 84 7.14 -12.21 6.49
C ILE A 84 8.03 -11.86 7.69
N LEU A 85 7.87 -10.66 8.27
CA LEU A 85 8.65 -10.23 9.43
C LEU A 85 8.45 -11.14 10.64
N CYS A 86 7.21 -11.56 10.94
CA CYS A 86 6.95 -12.52 12.00
C CYS A 86 7.59 -13.87 11.72
N GLU A 87 7.53 -14.37 10.47
CA GLU A 87 8.20 -15.61 10.07
C GLU A 87 9.72 -15.52 10.19
N MET A 88 10.32 -14.36 9.89
CA MET A 88 11.76 -14.15 10.10
C MET A 88 12.13 -14.24 11.58
N ILE A 89 11.29 -13.70 12.47
CA ILE A 89 11.50 -13.77 13.93
C ILE A 89 11.33 -15.22 14.41
N ASP A 90 10.26 -15.90 14.03
CA ASP A 90 9.97 -17.29 14.41
C ASP A 90 11.07 -18.26 13.96
N ARG A 91 11.69 -17.99 12.81
CA ARG A 91 12.83 -18.77 12.27
C ARG A 91 14.19 -18.37 12.85
N GLY A 92 14.25 -17.41 13.78
CA GLY A 92 15.49 -16.94 14.39
C GLY A 92 16.45 -16.26 13.41
N LEU A 93 15.94 -15.67 12.33
CA LEU A 93 16.80 -15.05 11.30
C LEU A 93 17.52 -13.78 11.81
N PHE A 94 17.07 -13.24 12.93
CA PHE A 94 17.62 -12.03 13.56
C PHE A 94 18.60 -12.30 14.70
N ASP A 95 18.72 -13.54 15.19
CA ASP A 95 19.34 -13.86 16.50
C ASP A 95 20.79 -13.39 16.64
N ASP A 96 21.57 -13.44 15.55
CA ASP A 96 22.98 -13.05 15.57
C ASP A 96 23.23 -11.63 15.05
N LEU A 97 22.21 -10.91 14.59
CA LEU A 97 22.40 -9.63 13.92
C LEU A 97 22.79 -8.51 14.91
N SER A 98 23.77 -7.69 14.52
CA SER A 98 24.07 -6.49 15.29
C SER A 98 22.94 -5.45 15.15
N PRO A 99 22.85 -4.48 16.06
CA PRO A 99 21.85 -3.42 15.94
C PRO A 99 21.87 -2.68 14.60
N ASP A 100 23.04 -2.47 13.99
CA ASP A 100 23.15 -1.81 12.69
C ASP A 100 22.62 -2.69 11.54
N GLU A 101 22.86 -4.00 11.64
CA GLU A 101 22.37 -4.97 10.65
C GLU A 101 20.86 -5.19 10.78
N ILE A 102 20.31 -5.13 11.99
CA ILE A 102 18.84 -5.12 12.19
C ILE A 102 18.22 -3.90 11.53
N ALA A 103 18.78 -2.71 11.75
CA ALA A 103 18.31 -1.49 11.09
C ALA A 103 18.36 -1.61 9.55
N GLU A 104 19.44 -2.20 9.03
CA GLU A 104 19.60 -2.47 7.61
C GLU A 104 18.50 -3.38 7.04
N VAL A 105 18.23 -4.52 7.67
CA VAL A 105 17.23 -5.48 7.18
C VAL A 105 15.83 -4.88 7.21
N PHE A 106 15.47 -4.18 8.29
CA PHE A 106 14.16 -3.53 8.38
C PHE A 106 13.98 -2.42 7.32
N SER A 107 15.07 -1.75 6.94
CA SER A 107 15.01 -0.70 5.93
C SER A 107 14.67 -1.22 4.52
N TRP A 108 14.89 -2.51 4.26
CA TRP A 108 14.49 -3.13 2.99
C TRP A 108 12.97 -3.17 2.81
N PHE A 109 12.21 -3.16 3.90
CA PHE A 109 10.74 -3.16 3.90
C PHE A 109 10.12 -1.76 4.02
N SER A 110 10.94 -0.71 4.10
CA SER A 110 10.48 0.66 4.38
C SER A 110 10.61 1.62 3.18
N PHE A 111 11.23 1.15 2.09
CA PHE A 111 11.48 1.96 0.90
C PHE A 111 10.50 1.63 -0.22
N ASP A 112 9.50 2.50 -0.37
CA ASP A 112 8.32 2.27 -1.21
C ASP A 112 8.37 3.04 -2.53
N ARG A 113 9.54 3.55 -2.94
CA ARG A 113 9.62 4.32 -4.20
C ARG A 113 9.81 3.39 -5.39
N GLU A 114 8.98 3.57 -6.41
CA GLU A 114 8.94 2.73 -7.62
C GLU A 114 9.81 3.24 -8.78
N TYR A 115 10.94 3.89 -8.48
CA TYR A 115 11.90 4.32 -9.52
C TYR A 115 13.20 3.52 -9.47
N ARG A 116 13.88 3.43 -10.62
CA ARG A 116 15.22 2.83 -10.69
C ARG A 116 16.25 3.84 -10.24
N TYR A 117 17.13 3.42 -9.35
CA TYR A 117 18.28 4.18 -8.89
C TYR A 117 19.51 3.28 -8.81
N PRO A 118 20.72 3.81 -9.00
CA PRO A 118 21.94 3.05 -8.79
C PRO A 118 22.16 2.82 -7.30
N ASN A 119 22.79 1.70 -6.95
CA ASN A 119 23.21 1.45 -5.57
C ASN A 119 24.67 1.05 -5.55
N HIS A 120 25.51 1.93 -4.98
CA HIS A 120 26.95 1.76 -4.91
C HIS A 120 27.43 1.10 -3.61
N PHE A 121 26.52 0.74 -2.70
CA PHE A 121 26.88 0.04 -1.48
C PHE A 121 27.30 -1.41 -1.74
N THR A 122 27.91 -2.03 -0.73
CA THR A 122 28.17 -3.46 -0.72
C THR A 122 27.68 -4.04 0.59
N LEU A 123 26.81 -5.05 0.50
CA LEU A 123 26.34 -5.76 1.68
C LEU A 123 27.41 -6.70 2.22
N PRO A 124 27.57 -6.79 3.56
CA PRO A 124 28.35 -7.86 4.17
C PRO A 124 27.83 -9.24 3.75
N ASN A 125 28.73 -10.21 3.55
CA ASN A 125 28.39 -11.59 3.16
C ASN A 125 27.28 -12.22 4.01
N ARG A 126 27.23 -11.86 5.30
CA ARG A 126 26.19 -12.34 6.21
C ARG A 126 24.80 -11.85 5.84
N LEU A 127 24.67 -10.57 5.48
CA LEU A 127 23.39 -10.01 5.03
C LEU A 127 23.00 -10.54 3.65
N ILE A 128 23.97 -10.87 2.80
CA ILE A 128 23.70 -11.56 1.52
C ILE A 128 23.09 -12.94 1.78
N GLN A 129 23.65 -13.73 2.70
CA GLN A 129 23.11 -15.05 3.07
C GLN A 129 21.73 -14.94 3.74
N LEU A 130 21.53 -13.93 4.58
CA LEU A 130 20.23 -13.64 5.18
C LEU A 130 19.19 -13.30 4.11
N ARG A 131 19.55 -12.44 3.16
CA ARG A 131 18.68 -12.05 2.04
C ARG A 131 18.24 -13.25 1.21
N GLN A 132 19.13 -14.20 0.93
CA GLN A 132 18.75 -15.44 0.23
C GLN A 132 17.67 -16.23 0.98
N LYS A 133 17.81 -16.36 2.32
CA LYS A 133 16.80 -17.02 3.16
C LYS A 133 15.49 -16.23 3.21
N LEU A 134 15.57 -14.90 3.20
CA LEU A 134 14.42 -14.02 3.12
C LEU A 134 13.68 -14.21 1.79
N GLU A 135 14.39 -14.21 0.66
CA GLU A 135 13.80 -14.43 -0.67
C GLU A 135 13.12 -15.80 -0.80
N ASP A 136 13.66 -16.85 -0.16
CA ASP A 136 12.98 -18.16 -0.06
C ASP A 136 11.67 -18.06 0.72
N LEU A 137 11.69 -17.37 1.87
CA LEU A 137 10.51 -17.14 2.71
C LEU A 137 9.46 -16.30 1.99
N GLU A 138 9.86 -15.22 1.31
CA GLU A 138 8.98 -14.37 0.51
C GLU A 138 8.30 -15.16 -0.60
N ARG A 139 9.05 -16.02 -1.30
CA ARG A 139 8.46 -16.91 -2.31
C ARG A 139 7.41 -17.84 -1.72
N ASP A 140 7.64 -18.36 -0.52
CA ASP A 140 6.67 -19.23 0.16
C ASP A 140 5.39 -18.46 0.55
N VAL A 141 5.54 -17.28 1.17
CA VAL A 141 4.42 -16.46 1.64
C VAL A 141 3.62 -15.89 0.47
N ILE A 142 4.29 -15.15 -0.43
CA ILE A 142 3.64 -14.52 -1.59
C ILE A 142 3.09 -15.59 -2.54
N GLY A 143 3.75 -16.74 -2.65
CA GLY A 143 3.26 -17.88 -3.41
C GLY A 143 1.92 -18.39 -2.88
N GLU A 144 1.82 -18.64 -1.57
CA GLU A 144 0.55 -19.05 -0.96
C GLU A 144 -0.53 -17.96 -1.10
N GLU A 145 -0.20 -16.69 -0.89
CA GLU A 145 -1.16 -15.60 -1.08
C GLU A 145 -1.74 -15.60 -2.50
N ARG A 146 -0.88 -15.73 -3.51
CA ARG A 146 -1.28 -15.77 -4.92
C ARG A 146 -2.14 -16.98 -5.25
N ASP A 147 -1.87 -18.14 -4.66
CA ASP A 147 -2.70 -19.34 -4.82
C ASP A 147 -4.16 -19.09 -4.36
N HIS A 148 -4.34 -18.18 -3.39
CA HIS A 148 -5.65 -17.72 -2.90
C HIS A 148 -6.14 -16.39 -3.50
N ARG A 149 -5.46 -15.86 -4.53
CA ARG A 149 -5.75 -14.57 -5.19
C ARG A 149 -5.65 -13.37 -4.23
N LEU A 150 -4.75 -13.45 -3.27
CA LEU A 150 -4.37 -12.37 -2.39
C LEU A 150 -3.07 -11.72 -2.90
N TYR A 151 -2.97 -10.42 -2.66
CA TYR A 151 -1.83 -9.58 -3.01
C TYR A 151 -1.63 -8.63 -1.83
N ILE A 152 -1.19 -9.15 -0.70
CA ILE A 152 -1.04 -8.40 0.55
C ILE A 152 0.43 -8.06 0.74
N SER A 153 1.29 -9.07 0.79
CA SER A 153 2.73 -8.87 0.93
C SER A 153 3.37 -8.47 -0.38
N GLU A 154 4.26 -7.49 -0.30
CA GLU A 154 5.02 -6.94 -1.43
C GLU A 154 6.43 -7.56 -1.49
N GLY A 155 6.97 -7.89 -0.32
CA GLY A 155 8.34 -8.34 -0.14
C GLY A 155 9.32 -7.18 -0.08
N HIS A 156 10.56 -7.48 0.28
CA HIS A 156 11.59 -6.48 0.46
C HIS A 156 12.01 -5.81 -0.86
N ASN A 157 12.41 -4.54 -0.77
CA ASN A 157 13.05 -3.85 -1.87
C ASN A 157 14.49 -4.37 -2.06
N ALA A 158 14.69 -5.20 -3.08
CA ALA A 158 16.00 -5.78 -3.40
C ALA A 158 17.08 -4.74 -3.76
N ALA A 159 16.68 -3.57 -4.28
CA ALA A 159 17.58 -2.50 -4.69
C ALA A 159 17.96 -1.56 -3.53
N PHE A 160 17.16 -1.50 -2.46
CA PHE A 160 17.46 -0.68 -1.29
C PHE A 160 18.34 -1.47 -0.31
N TYR A 161 19.63 -1.11 -0.24
CA TYR A 161 20.56 -1.74 0.69
C TYR A 161 21.78 -0.87 1.01
N GLY A 162 22.41 -1.13 2.14
CA GLY A 162 23.62 -0.49 2.66
C GLY A 162 23.40 0.87 3.31
N ALA A 163 22.32 1.57 2.97
CA ALA A 163 22.05 2.92 3.45
C ALA A 163 21.84 3.00 4.96
N ALA A 164 20.96 2.16 5.52
CA ALA A 164 20.70 2.15 6.96
C ALA A 164 21.92 1.65 7.74
N LEU A 165 22.68 0.70 7.20
CA LEU A 165 23.94 0.23 7.78
C LEU A 165 24.99 1.35 7.83
N ALA A 166 25.21 2.07 6.72
CA ALA A 166 26.13 3.19 6.63
C ALA A 166 25.71 4.33 7.56
N TRP A 167 24.40 4.62 7.61
CA TRP A 167 23.83 5.61 8.53
C TRP A 167 24.03 5.20 9.99
N CYS A 168 23.76 3.97 10.39
CA CYS A 168 23.97 3.56 11.79
C CYS A 168 25.46 3.62 12.20
N ARG A 169 26.37 3.47 11.22
CA ARG A 169 27.83 3.56 11.40
C ARG A 169 28.41 4.97 11.33
N GLY A 170 27.58 5.99 11.09
CA GLY A 170 27.95 7.40 11.23
C GLY A 170 28.12 8.19 9.94
N ALA A 171 27.84 7.62 8.77
CA ALA A 171 27.88 8.36 7.49
C ALA A 171 26.90 9.55 7.47
N THR A 172 27.23 10.66 6.86
CA THR A 172 26.30 11.80 6.72
C THR A 172 25.14 11.46 5.77
N MET A 173 24.05 12.22 5.83
CA MET A 173 22.88 11.96 4.97
C MET A 173 23.25 12.20 3.50
N ALA A 174 24.04 13.24 3.24
CA ALA A 174 24.60 13.54 1.94
C ALA A 174 25.43 12.37 1.37
N GLU A 175 26.33 11.76 2.17
CA GLU A 175 27.13 10.61 1.72
C GLU A 175 26.24 9.39 1.37
N VAL A 176 25.18 9.16 2.15
CA VAL A 176 24.22 8.06 1.88
C VAL A 176 23.40 8.37 0.62
N GLY A 177 22.90 9.60 0.47
CA GLY A 177 22.16 10.06 -0.69
C GLY A 177 22.97 10.00 -1.97
N GLU A 178 24.23 10.43 -1.94
CA GLU A 178 25.15 10.36 -3.09
C GLU A 178 25.43 8.91 -3.51
N SER A 179 25.55 7.99 -2.55
CA SER A 179 25.80 6.56 -2.84
C SER A 179 24.62 5.84 -3.51
N LEU A 180 23.39 6.33 -3.29
CA LEU A 180 22.16 5.80 -3.89
C LEU A 180 21.59 6.67 -5.02
N GLU A 181 22.12 7.88 -5.21
CA GLU A 181 21.50 8.94 -6.03
C GLU A 181 20.02 9.19 -5.65
N ILE A 182 19.70 9.08 -4.36
CA ILE A 182 18.37 9.31 -3.78
C ILE A 182 18.37 10.61 -2.97
N SER A 183 17.22 11.32 -2.97
CA SER A 183 17.06 12.54 -2.19
C SER A 183 17.19 12.30 -0.68
N GLU A 184 17.77 13.26 0.04
CA GLU A 184 17.85 13.17 1.51
C GLU A 184 16.45 13.09 2.16
N GLY A 185 15.45 13.72 1.53
CA GLY A 185 14.05 13.67 1.99
C GLY A 185 13.47 12.26 1.96
N ASP A 186 13.66 11.54 0.86
CA ASP A 186 13.22 10.13 0.73
C ASP A 186 13.93 9.22 1.73
N LEU A 187 15.23 9.42 1.94
CA LEU A 187 15.99 8.66 2.95
C LEU A 187 15.48 8.92 4.36
N VAL A 188 15.16 10.17 4.71
CA VAL A 188 14.57 10.51 6.01
C VAL A 188 13.21 9.86 6.20
N ILE A 189 12.33 9.90 5.19
CA ILE A 189 11.02 9.23 5.24
C ILE A 189 11.21 7.73 5.44
N THR A 190 12.12 7.11 4.68
CA THR A 190 12.43 5.68 4.76
C THR A 190 12.95 5.29 6.14
N PHE A 191 13.88 6.06 6.72
CA PHE A 191 14.41 5.78 8.05
C PHE A 191 13.37 6.00 9.16
N ASN A 192 12.43 6.94 8.99
CA ASN A 192 11.31 7.10 9.92
C ASN A 192 10.38 5.88 9.88
N LYS A 193 10.00 5.43 8.68
CA LYS A 193 9.25 4.17 8.49
C LYS A 193 9.97 2.97 9.11
N THR A 194 11.29 2.87 8.89
CA THR A 194 12.14 1.82 9.48
C THR A 194 12.08 1.86 11.02
N ILE A 195 12.18 3.05 11.62
CA ILE A 195 12.10 3.23 13.08
C ILE A 195 10.72 2.80 13.60
N ASP A 196 9.65 3.11 12.89
CA ASP A 196 8.30 2.76 13.28
C ASP A 196 8.06 1.25 13.18
N LEU A 197 8.53 0.59 12.13
CA LEU A 197 8.47 -0.86 12.00
C LEU A 197 9.28 -1.57 13.11
N LEU A 198 10.48 -1.09 13.42
CA LEU A 198 11.28 -1.58 14.55
C LEU A 198 10.58 -1.41 15.90
N ARG A 199 9.86 -0.29 16.10
CA ARG A 199 9.06 -0.04 17.31
C ARG A 199 7.92 -1.05 17.42
N GLN A 200 7.15 -1.24 16.34
CA GLN A 200 6.05 -2.20 16.31
C GLN A 200 6.53 -3.61 16.67
N VAL A 201 7.62 -4.09 16.06
CA VAL A 201 8.19 -5.41 16.39
C VAL A 201 8.67 -5.48 17.83
N ARG A 202 9.34 -4.45 18.34
CA ARG A 202 9.80 -4.42 19.74
C ARG A 202 8.64 -4.46 20.74
N ASP A 203 7.58 -3.71 20.45
CA ASP A 203 6.41 -3.59 21.31
C ASP A 203 5.57 -4.87 21.27
N MET A 204 5.38 -5.44 20.08
CA MET A 204 4.83 -6.79 19.87
C MET A 204 5.57 -7.83 20.72
N LEU A 205 6.90 -7.90 20.62
CA LEU A 205 7.71 -8.81 21.44
C LEU A 205 7.56 -8.53 22.94
N GLY A 206 7.35 -7.28 23.32
CA GLY A 206 7.07 -6.92 24.71
C GLY A 206 5.76 -7.52 25.25
N ASN A 207 4.78 -7.75 24.38
CA ASN A 207 3.51 -8.35 24.73
C ASN A 207 3.59 -9.89 24.71
N VAL A 208 4.15 -10.48 23.66
CA VAL A 208 4.12 -11.94 23.46
C VAL A 208 5.31 -12.68 24.10
N ALA A 209 6.47 -12.06 24.17
CA ALA A 209 7.72 -12.68 24.61
C ALA A 209 8.62 -11.66 25.33
N PRO A 210 8.25 -11.21 26.55
CA PRO A 210 8.92 -10.08 27.22
C PRO A 210 10.43 -10.26 27.41
N GLU A 211 10.91 -11.48 27.57
CA GLU A 211 12.34 -11.80 27.78
C GLU A 211 13.10 -12.08 26.47
N HIS A 212 12.49 -11.82 25.30
CA HIS A 212 13.11 -12.10 24.01
C HIS A 212 14.36 -11.22 23.79
N PRO A 213 15.55 -11.81 23.51
CA PRO A 213 16.82 -11.07 23.44
C PRO A 213 16.82 -9.99 22.35
N LEU A 214 16.11 -10.22 21.24
CA LEU A 214 15.96 -9.27 20.14
C LEU A 214 15.41 -7.90 20.59
N ARG A 215 14.67 -7.80 21.69
CA ARG A 215 14.10 -6.53 22.19
C ARG A 215 15.18 -5.49 22.52
N GLU A 216 16.29 -5.93 23.10
CA GLU A 216 17.43 -5.05 23.41
C GLU A 216 18.10 -4.59 22.12
N THR A 217 18.34 -5.52 21.19
CA THR A 217 18.92 -5.22 19.88
C THR A 217 18.08 -4.23 19.10
N LEU A 218 16.74 -4.42 19.04
CA LEU A 218 15.80 -3.50 18.40
C LEU A 218 15.83 -2.10 19.03
N THR A 219 15.90 -2.04 20.37
CA THR A 219 15.98 -0.77 21.10
C THR A 219 17.25 -0.01 20.74
N GLU A 220 18.38 -0.72 20.64
CA GLU A 220 19.65 -0.15 20.24
C GLU A 220 19.66 0.25 18.76
N SER A 221 19.05 -0.54 17.85
CA SER A 221 18.88 -0.19 16.43
C SER A 221 18.12 1.12 16.26
N ILE A 222 16.99 1.27 16.96
CA ILE A 222 16.18 2.48 16.96
C ILE A 222 17.03 3.67 17.44
N ARG A 223 17.83 3.48 18.49
CA ARG A 223 18.69 4.55 19.02
C ARG A 223 19.74 4.99 18.00
N ARG A 224 20.32 4.07 17.23
CA ARG A 224 21.36 4.36 16.22
C ARG A 224 20.80 5.05 14.99
N LEU A 225 19.60 4.69 14.54
CA LEU A 225 18.88 5.38 13.47
C LEU A 225 18.52 6.82 13.84
N ARG A 226 18.14 7.06 15.11
CA ARG A 226 17.76 8.40 15.61
C ARG A 226 18.97 9.31 15.89
N ARG A 227 19.57 9.82 14.83
CA ARG A 227 20.58 10.90 14.91
C ARG A 227 20.36 11.96 13.85
N GLY A 228 21.08 13.08 13.95
CA GLY A 228 21.11 14.12 12.91
C GLY A 228 19.71 14.57 12.43
N ILE A 229 19.55 14.68 11.11
CA ILE A 229 18.30 15.12 10.47
C ILE A 229 17.11 14.18 10.74
N VAL A 230 17.35 12.87 10.87
CA VAL A 230 16.30 11.88 11.20
C VAL A 230 15.71 12.18 12.58
N GLN A 231 16.57 12.40 13.57
CA GLN A 231 16.13 12.76 14.92
C GLN A 231 15.35 14.09 14.95
N GLN A 232 15.79 15.08 14.17
CA GLN A 232 15.10 16.37 14.06
C GLN A 232 13.72 16.21 13.41
N SER A 233 13.62 15.40 12.35
CA SER A 233 12.35 15.14 11.64
C SER A 233 11.29 14.52 12.55
N LEU A 234 11.68 13.58 13.42
CA LEU A 234 10.79 12.94 14.38
C LEU A 234 10.27 13.90 15.46
N ALA A 235 11.05 14.92 15.82
CA ALA A 235 10.64 15.90 16.81
C ALA A 235 9.63 16.92 16.26
N LEU A 236 9.68 17.17 14.95
CA LEU A 236 8.85 18.17 14.27
C LEU A 236 7.51 17.60 13.78
N GLY A 237 7.35 16.27 13.74
CA GLY A 237 6.12 15.61 13.31
C GLY A 237 5.85 15.88 11.82
N PHE A 238 6.47 15.11 10.93
CA PHE A 238 6.15 15.21 9.51
C PHE A 238 4.75 14.66 9.23
N THR A 239 3.89 15.52 8.70
CA THR A 239 2.78 15.09 7.85
C THR A 239 3.37 14.86 6.46
N PRO A 240 3.23 13.67 5.84
CA PRO A 240 3.74 13.46 4.50
C PRO A 240 3.09 14.48 3.55
N ILE A 241 3.91 15.19 2.79
CA ILE A 241 3.43 15.98 1.66
C ILE A 241 3.04 14.95 0.61
N ILE A 242 1.73 14.76 0.44
CA ILE A 242 1.20 14.02 -0.70
C ILE A 242 1.47 14.93 -1.89
N GLU A 243 2.43 14.55 -2.74
CA GLU A 243 2.52 15.12 -4.09
C GLU A 243 1.25 14.65 -4.79
N GLU A 244 0.29 15.57 -4.97
CA GLU A 244 -0.81 15.35 -5.90
C GLU A 244 -0.16 15.28 -7.28
N ASP A 245 -0.21 14.10 -7.91
CA ASP A 245 0.15 13.95 -9.32
C ASP A 245 -0.71 14.94 -10.11
N GLU A 246 -0.10 16.01 -10.62
CA GLU A 246 -0.73 16.89 -11.59
C GLU A 246 -0.98 16.06 -12.85
N GLU A 247 -2.22 15.58 -13.03
CA GLU A 247 -2.68 15.09 -14.32
C GLU A 247 -2.60 16.27 -15.31
N ASP A 248 -1.57 16.25 -16.16
CA ASP A 248 -1.44 17.12 -17.32
C ASP A 248 -2.65 16.93 -18.24
N ASP A 249 -3.68 17.76 -18.07
CA ASP A 249 -4.73 17.98 -19.06
C ASP A 249 -4.11 18.75 -20.25
N GLU A 250 -3.46 18.04 -21.17
CA GLU A 250 -3.18 18.54 -22.52
C GLU A 250 -4.50 18.62 -23.32
N GLU A 251 -5.27 19.70 -23.13
CA GLU A 251 -6.22 20.17 -24.15
C GLU A 251 -5.42 20.79 -25.31
N SER A 252 -5.04 19.95 -26.28
CA SER A 252 -4.51 20.42 -27.56
C SER A 252 -5.64 20.92 -28.46
N ASP A 253 -5.75 22.24 -28.47
CA ASP A 253 -6.29 23.15 -29.48
C ASP A 253 -6.21 22.60 -30.92
N GLU A 254 -7.35 22.26 -31.54
CA GLU A 254 -7.52 22.27 -33.00
C GLU A 254 -8.46 23.43 -33.37
N GLY A 255 -7.85 24.54 -33.77
CA GLY A 255 -8.56 25.68 -34.32
C GLY A 255 -9.06 25.43 -35.74
N ASP A 256 -10.12 26.13 -36.12
CA ASP A 256 -10.07 26.89 -37.36
C ASP A 256 -10.99 28.11 -37.31
N SER A 257 -10.39 29.24 -37.66
CA SER A 257 -10.99 30.56 -37.73
C SER A 257 -11.25 30.90 -39.20
N ALA A 258 -12.50 31.14 -39.59
CA ALA A 258 -12.79 31.87 -40.82
C ALA A 258 -14.14 32.62 -40.75
N ILE A 259 -14.02 33.92 -40.52
CA ILE A 259 -15.04 34.93 -40.80
C ILE A 259 -15.03 35.18 -42.31
N ILE A 260 -16.19 35.04 -42.98
CA ILE A 260 -16.47 35.72 -44.25
C ILE A 260 -17.90 36.26 -44.19
N GLU A 261 -18.01 37.59 -44.18
CA GLU A 261 -19.22 38.36 -44.49
C GLU A 261 -19.63 38.16 -45.95
N MET A 262 -20.94 38.07 -46.21
CA MET A 262 -21.53 38.49 -47.48
C MET A 262 -22.99 38.90 -47.26
N ASP A 263 -23.22 40.21 -47.27
CA ASP A 263 -24.51 40.85 -47.55
C ASP A 263 -24.94 40.54 -48.99
N ALA A 264 -26.24 40.27 -49.20
CA ALA A 264 -27.02 40.80 -50.32
C ALA A 264 -28.51 40.47 -50.15
N ASP A 265 -29.30 41.55 -50.20
CA ASP A 265 -30.76 41.63 -50.34
C ASP A 265 -31.37 40.69 -51.39
N ASP A 266 -32.59 40.20 -51.16
CA ASP A 266 -33.74 40.48 -52.06
C ASP A 266 -35.07 39.98 -51.44
N ASP A 267 -35.90 40.92 -51.02
CA ASP A 267 -37.37 40.85 -51.02
C ASP A 267 -37.81 41.71 -52.22
N PRO A 268 -38.76 41.28 -53.07
CA PRO A 268 -40.11 41.86 -52.90
C PRO A 268 -41.28 41.01 -53.42
N MET A 269 -42.37 40.94 -52.64
CA MET A 269 -43.80 41.24 -52.99
C MET A 269 -44.80 40.51 -52.10
#